data_AF-A0A848Q854-F1
#
_entry.id   AF-A0A848Q854-F1
#
_cell.length_a   1.000
_cell.length_b   1.000
_cell.length_c   1.000
_cell.angle_alpha   90.00
_cell.angle_beta   90.00
_cell.angle_gamma   90.00
#
_symmetry.space_group_name_H-M   'P 1'
#
loop_
_entity.id
_entity.type
_entity.pdbx_description
1 polymer ?
#
loop_
_entity_poly.entity_id
_entity_poly.type
_entity_poly.pdbx_seq_one_letter_code
_entity_poly.pdbx_strand_id
1 'polypeptide(L)'
;MIIPQISPYLEMIEQLMSSEGQPEIINEESDREEYDFKDVIIARDTLGIDLNYTIYYNVDELNNNNEEATYRFSGIIIYGDSDDEYQITGSRKIEEDEAKVSMYIYYSEFVYIHSEYKEETDETKYRFRVYENKNLISDSSLKFEEDDGKLKLKLVFEEGDDTYTYNVMLDDQNPLLILIEYKIRLKGERNRDGELTIEVVTDEESGETEYVITVHPKGGNPENPHHENRGHGQGRGNGNGQGNN
;
A
#
# COMPACT_ATOMS: atom_id res chain seq x y z
N MET A 1 -8.59 15.65 11.13
CA MET A 1 -7.14 15.92 10.96
C MET A 1 -6.73 15.18 9.69
N ILE A 2 -6.01 15.82 8.76
CA ILE A 2 -5.82 15.30 7.39
C ILE A 2 -4.63 14.33 7.31
N ILE A 3 -3.57 14.66 8.05
CA ILE A 3 -2.28 13.95 8.04
C ILE A 3 -2.41 12.46 8.41
N PRO A 4 -3.05 12.06 9.54
CA PRO A 4 -3.11 10.65 9.94
C PRO A 4 -3.79 9.71 8.95
N GLN A 5 -4.56 10.25 8.00
CA GLN A 5 -5.34 9.49 7.04
C GLN A 5 -4.54 9.14 5.77
N ILE A 6 -3.52 9.93 5.44
CA ILE A 6 -2.69 9.68 4.26
C ILE A 6 -1.37 8.97 4.61
N SER A 7 -0.85 9.16 5.82
CA SER A 7 0.41 8.57 6.29
C SER A 7 0.56 7.07 6.01
N PRO A 8 -0.45 6.21 6.24
CA PRO A 8 -0.32 4.76 6.00
C PRO A 8 -0.12 4.38 4.53
N TYR A 9 -0.38 5.30 3.61
CA TYR A 9 -0.28 5.06 2.17
C TYR A 9 0.97 5.70 1.56
N LEU A 10 1.73 6.51 2.31
CA LEU A 10 2.89 7.22 1.78
C LEU A 10 3.96 6.27 1.27
N GLU A 11 4.24 5.21 2.01
CA GLU A 11 5.20 4.18 1.62
C GLU A 11 4.80 3.46 0.33
N MET A 12 3.51 3.13 0.16
CA MET A 12 3.00 2.54 -1.09
C MET A 12 3.00 3.55 -2.24
N ILE A 13 2.65 4.82 -1.99
CA ILE A 13 2.73 5.89 -2.99
C ILE A 13 4.18 6.02 -3.46
N GLU A 14 5.14 6.06 -2.54
CA GLU A 14 6.57 6.10 -2.84
C GLU A 14 7.05 4.86 -3.59
N GLN A 15 6.58 3.68 -3.21
CA GLN A 15 6.95 2.44 -3.89
C GLN A 15 6.66 2.53 -5.38
N LEU A 16 5.48 3.04 -5.69
CA LEU A 16 4.96 3.17 -7.04
C LEU A 16 5.57 4.36 -7.79
N MET A 17 6.19 5.30 -7.06
CA MET A 17 7.00 6.38 -7.63
C MET A 17 8.45 5.97 -7.92
N SER A 18 8.94 4.88 -7.34
CA SER A 18 10.32 4.43 -7.58
C SER A 18 10.52 4.11 -9.07
N SER A 19 11.72 4.33 -9.59
CA SER A 19 12.03 4.21 -11.03
C SER A 19 11.83 2.81 -11.62
N GLU A 20 11.56 1.80 -10.78
CA GLU A 20 11.24 0.43 -11.21
C GLU A 20 9.72 0.15 -11.26
N GLY A 21 8.88 1.09 -10.82
CA GLY A 21 7.48 1.30 -11.24
C GLY A 21 6.44 0.25 -10.85
N GLN A 22 6.82 -0.99 -10.55
CA GLN A 22 5.95 -2.05 -10.07
C GLN A 22 6.77 -2.99 -9.17
N PRO A 23 6.17 -3.60 -8.13
CA PRO A 23 6.87 -4.62 -7.35
C PRO A 23 7.33 -5.77 -8.25
N GLU A 24 8.58 -6.17 -8.09
CA GLU A 24 9.12 -7.37 -8.72
C GLU A 24 8.51 -8.60 -8.03
N ILE A 25 7.99 -9.55 -8.81
CA ILE A 25 7.48 -10.81 -8.30
C ILE A 25 8.38 -11.94 -8.78
N ILE A 26 9.16 -12.50 -7.85
CA ILE A 26 10.04 -13.64 -8.09
C ILE A 26 9.28 -14.90 -7.69
N ASN A 27 9.03 -15.78 -8.67
CA ASN A 27 8.35 -17.05 -8.46
C ASN A 27 9.39 -18.15 -8.29
N GLU A 28 9.34 -18.90 -7.20
CA GLU A 28 10.28 -19.95 -6.83
C GLU A 28 9.55 -21.25 -6.43
N GLU A 29 10.25 -22.38 -6.51
CA GLU A 29 9.81 -23.58 -5.78
C GLU A 29 9.90 -23.31 -4.27
N SER A 30 8.91 -23.78 -3.53
CA SER A 30 8.87 -23.61 -2.08
C SER A 30 10.07 -24.27 -1.38
N ASP A 31 10.64 -23.57 -0.41
CA ASP A 31 11.64 -24.10 0.51
C ASP A 31 10.99 -24.75 1.77
N ARG A 32 9.65 -24.82 1.81
CA ARG A 32 8.84 -25.45 2.85
C ARG A 32 8.06 -26.64 2.30
N GLU A 33 8.15 -27.79 2.96
CA GLU A 33 7.52 -29.05 2.51
C GLU A 33 5.98 -28.97 2.44
N GLU A 34 5.35 -28.07 3.19
CA GLU A 34 3.88 -27.91 3.22
C GLU A 34 3.30 -27.13 2.03
N TYR A 35 4.14 -26.48 1.23
CA TYR A 35 3.73 -25.61 0.14
C TYR A 35 4.43 -26.00 -1.16
N ASP A 36 3.70 -25.92 -2.28
CA ASP A 36 4.23 -26.20 -3.61
C ASP A 36 4.98 -24.98 -4.18
N PHE A 37 4.50 -23.76 -3.90
CA PHE A 37 4.98 -22.52 -4.50
C PHE A 37 5.40 -21.48 -3.47
N LYS A 38 6.36 -20.65 -3.87
CA LYS A 38 6.82 -19.49 -3.12
C LYS A 38 6.93 -18.28 -4.05
N ASP A 39 6.26 -17.20 -3.69
CA ASP A 39 6.45 -15.90 -4.33
C ASP A 39 7.15 -14.95 -3.38
N VAL A 40 8.21 -14.31 -3.85
CA VAL A 40 8.86 -13.17 -3.19
C VAL A 40 8.50 -11.92 -3.95
N ILE A 41 7.76 -11.03 -3.29
CA ILE A 41 7.37 -9.73 -3.82
C ILE A 41 8.35 -8.70 -3.27
N ILE A 42 9.16 -8.11 -4.14
CA ILE A 42 10.13 -7.08 -3.81
C ILE A 42 9.58 -5.75 -4.31
N ALA A 43 9.19 -4.92 -3.35
CA ALA A 43 8.79 -3.55 -3.56
C ALA A 43 9.94 -2.63 -3.15
N ARG A 44 10.15 -1.48 -3.81
CA ARG A 44 11.17 -0.51 -3.38
C ARG A 44 10.57 0.86 -3.19
N ASP A 45 10.90 1.52 -2.10
CA ASP A 45 10.49 2.92 -1.86
C ASP A 45 11.30 3.93 -2.71
N THR A 46 10.97 5.24 -2.62
CA THR A 46 11.66 6.32 -3.38
C THR A 46 13.14 6.50 -3.04
N LEU A 47 13.62 5.95 -1.92
CA LEU A 47 15.02 5.94 -1.51
C LEU A 47 15.72 4.62 -1.87
N GLY A 48 15.00 3.67 -2.50
CA GLY A 48 15.52 2.39 -2.94
C GLY A 48 15.60 1.33 -1.84
N ILE A 49 14.85 1.48 -0.75
CA ILE A 49 14.79 0.48 0.34
C ILE A 49 13.76 -0.59 -0.01
N ASP A 50 14.13 -1.87 0.15
CA ASP A 50 13.29 -3.03 -0.17
C ASP A 50 12.19 -3.27 0.89
N LEU A 51 10.97 -3.50 0.42
CA LEU A 51 9.77 -3.91 1.13
C LEU A 51 9.39 -5.31 0.63
N ASN A 52 9.73 -6.32 1.43
CA ASN A 52 9.62 -7.70 0.99
C ASN A 52 8.35 -8.34 1.53
N TYR A 53 7.61 -9.05 0.68
CA TYR A 53 6.57 -9.99 1.10
C TYR A 53 6.95 -11.37 0.60
N THR A 54 6.81 -12.39 1.45
CA THR A 54 6.96 -13.78 1.03
C THR A 54 5.62 -14.48 1.16
N ILE A 55 5.16 -15.10 0.08
CA ILE A 55 3.92 -15.88 0.04
C ILE A 55 4.28 -17.33 -0.22
N TYR A 56 3.86 -18.22 0.66
CA TYR A 56 3.93 -19.67 0.43
C TYR A 56 2.52 -20.19 0.20
N TYR A 57 2.28 -20.91 -0.89
CA TYR A 57 0.92 -21.32 -1.24
C TYR A 57 0.84 -22.62 -2.03
N ASN A 58 -0.35 -23.22 -1.97
CA ASN A 58 -0.76 -24.35 -2.79
C ASN A 58 -1.89 -23.90 -3.73
N VAL A 59 -1.97 -24.51 -4.92
CA VAL A 59 -3.09 -24.28 -5.84
C VAL A 59 -4.16 -25.34 -5.58
N ASP A 60 -5.32 -24.90 -5.09
CA ASP A 60 -6.42 -25.78 -4.69
C ASP A 60 -7.30 -26.18 -5.89
N GLU A 61 -7.49 -25.25 -6.83
CA GLU A 61 -8.36 -25.43 -7.99
C GLU A 61 -7.81 -24.68 -9.20
N LEU A 62 -7.84 -25.34 -10.36
CA LEU A 62 -7.54 -24.73 -11.65
C LEU A 62 -8.71 -24.94 -12.60
N ASN A 63 -9.30 -23.84 -13.06
CA ASN A 63 -10.25 -23.81 -14.15
C ASN A 63 -9.66 -23.02 -15.31
N ASN A 64 -9.43 -23.68 -16.45
CA ASN A 64 -8.82 -23.09 -17.63
C ASN A 64 -9.67 -23.42 -18.86
N ASN A 65 -10.07 -22.38 -19.60
CA ASN A 65 -10.68 -22.48 -20.91
C ASN A 65 -9.89 -21.63 -21.93
N ASN A 66 -10.30 -21.62 -23.19
CA ASN A 66 -9.53 -20.93 -24.24
C ASN A 66 -9.40 -19.40 -24.06
N GLU A 67 -10.22 -18.78 -23.21
CA GLU A 67 -10.33 -17.32 -23.04
C GLU A 67 -9.92 -16.87 -21.62
N GLU A 68 -9.99 -17.75 -20.62
CA GLU A 68 -9.81 -17.42 -19.21
C GLU A 68 -9.14 -18.56 -18.43
N ALA A 69 -8.18 -18.20 -17.58
CA ALA A 69 -7.65 -19.08 -16.54
C ALA A 69 -7.92 -18.50 -15.15
N THR A 70 -8.59 -19.28 -14.29
CA THR A 70 -8.81 -18.98 -12.88
C THR A 70 -8.15 -20.03 -12.00
N TYR A 71 -7.31 -19.57 -11.07
CA TYR A 71 -6.62 -20.34 -10.05
C TYR A 71 -7.16 -19.96 -8.68
N ARG A 72 -7.46 -20.93 -7.83
CA ARG A 72 -7.67 -20.70 -6.39
C ARG A 72 -6.47 -21.21 -5.63
N PHE A 73 -6.08 -20.49 -4.60
CA PHE A 73 -4.92 -20.83 -3.78
C PHE A 73 -5.19 -20.59 -2.30
N SER A 74 -4.47 -21.34 -1.47
CA SER A 74 -4.44 -21.21 -0.03
C SER A 74 -3.00 -21.28 0.45
N GLY A 75 -2.66 -20.53 1.50
CA GLY A 75 -1.26 -20.35 1.87
C GLY A 75 -1.04 -19.54 3.13
N ILE A 76 0.16 -19.01 3.25
CA ILE A 76 0.55 -18.00 4.23
C ILE A 76 1.27 -16.82 3.56
N ILE A 77 1.18 -15.65 4.20
CA ILE A 77 1.97 -14.46 3.85
C ILE A 77 2.81 -14.02 5.05
N ILE A 78 4.03 -13.56 4.76
CA ILE A 78 5.01 -13.01 5.70
C ILE A 78 5.42 -11.64 5.20
N TYR A 79 5.48 -10.66 6.10
CA TYR A 79 5.86 -9.28 5.80
C TYR A 79 7.27 -8.97 6.32
N GLY A 80 8.12 -8.46 5.45
CA GLY A 80 9.53 -8.16 5.72
C GLY A 80 10.30 -9.37 6.22
N ASP A 81 11.19 -9.13 7.19
CA ASP A 81 11.97 -10.16 7.89
C ASP A 81 11.27 -10.65 9.18
N SER A 82 9.95 -10.54 9.24
CA SER A 82 9.14 -10.99 10.38
C SER A 82 9.04 -12.52 10.43
N ASP A 83 8.87 -13.07 11.64
CA ASP A 83 8.49 -14.48 11.83
C ASP A 83 6.95 -14.67 11.90
N ASP A 84 6.17 -13.58 11.90
CA ASP A 84 4.71 -13.66 11.93
C ASP A 84 4.14 -14.14 10.59
N GLU A 85 3.31 -15.17 10.65
CA GLU A 85 2.68 -15.81 9.49
C GLU A 85 1.17 -15.62 9.53
N TYR A 86 0.61 -15.13 8.43
CA TYR A 86 -0.83 -14.92 8.29
C TYR A 86 -1.41 -15.86 7.26
N GLN A 87 -2.48 -16.58 7.63
CA GLN A 87 -3.17 -17.46 6.69
C GLN A 87 -3.81 -16.64 5.57
N ILE A 88 -3.71 -17.16 4.35
CA ILE A 88 -4.34 -16.56 3.18
C ILE A 88 -5.18 -17.56 2.40
N THR A 89 -6.21 -17.02 1.75
CA THR A 89 -6.91 -17.70 0.66
C THR A 89 -7.13 -16.71 -0.46
N GLY A 90 -7.10 -17.15 -1.71
CA GLY A 90 -7.27 -16.23 -2.81
C GLY A 90 -7.60 -16.89 -4.13
N SER A 91 -7.74 -16.04 -5.12
CA SER A 91 -7.92 -16.43 -6.50
C SER A 91 -7.21 -15.46 -7.43
N ARG A 92 -6.55 -16.00 -8.46
CA ARG A 92 -6.00 -15.25 -9.59
C ARG A 92 -6.79 -15.61 -10.83
N LYS A 93 -7.29 -14.60 -11.54
CA LYS A 93 -7.98 -14.72 -12.80
C LYS A 93 -7.20 -13.96 -13.86
N ILE A 94 -6.96 -14.61 -15.00
CA ILE A 94 -6.20 -14.06 -16.12
C ILE A 94 -7.07 -14.21 -17.37
N GLU A 95 -7.31 -13.09 -18.04
CA GLU A 95 -7.94 -12.96 -19.36
C GLU A 95 -6.93 -12.28 -20.31
N GLU A 96 -7.28 -12.09 -21.59
CA GLU A 96 -6.37 -11.53 -22.61
C GLU A 96 -5.82 -10.14 -22.24
N ASP A 97 -6.67 -9.27 -21.69
CA ASP A 97 -6.34 -7.87 -21.36
C ASP A 97 -6.59 -7.52 -19.88
N GLU A 98 -6.92 -8.50 -19.03
CA GLU A 98 -7.26 -8.29 -17.63
C GLU A 98 -6.60 -9.33 -16.72
N ALA A 99 -5.92 -8.86 -15.68
CA ALA A 99 -5.49 -9.71 -14.57
C ALA A 99 -6.16 -9.27 -13.28
N LYS A 100 -6.79 -10.21 -12.57
CA LYS A 100 -7.42 -9.95 -11.27
C LYS A 100 -6.88 -10.90 -10.21
N VAL A 101 -6.44 -10.35 -9.07
CA VAL A 101 -6.14 -11.12 -7.87
C VAL A 101 -7.09 -10.70 -6.76
N SER A 102 -7.67 -11.66 -6.05
CA SER A 102 -8.48 -11.43 -4.85
C SER A 102 -7.92 -12.30 -3.74
N MET A 103 -7.58 -11.70 -2.61
CA MET A 103 -6.92 -12.39 -1.50
C MET A 103 -7.52 -11.97 -0.17
N TYR A 104 -7.81 -12.96 0.68
CA TYR A 104 -8.13 -12.77 2.09
C TYR A 104 -6.89 -13.05 2.93
N ILE A 105 -6.57 -12.16 3.86
CA ILE A 105 -5.47 -12.31 4.82
C ILE A 105 -6.08 -12.30 6.23
N TYR A 106 -5.86 -13.37 6.99
CA TYR A 106 -6.47 -13.56 8.31
C TYR A 106 -5.49 -13.25 9.45
N TYR A 107 -5.76 -12.20 10.22
CA TYR A 107 -5.06 -11.92 11.49
C TYR A 107 -5.67 -12.73 12.64
N SER A 108 -6.97 -12.98 12.57
CA SER A 108 -7.70 -13.90 13.45
C SER A 108 -8.97 -14.38 12.76
N GLU A 109 -9.78 -15.20 13.43
CA GLU A 109 -11.12 -15.59 12.95
C GLU A 109 -12.02 -14.38 12.71
N PHE A 110 -11.83 -13.30 13.46
CA PHE A 110 -12.73 -12.15 13.47
C PHE A 110 -12.14 -10.92 12.76
N VAL A 111 -10.84 -10.90 12.50
CA VAL A 111 -10.14 -9.76 11.90
C VAL A 111 -9.40 -10.23 10.65
N TYR A 112 -9.80 -9.71 9.50
CA TYR A 112 -9.20 -10.08 8.22
C TYR A 112 -9.26 -8.92 7.22
N ILE A 113 -8.33 -8.96 6.26
CA ILE A 113 -8.26 -8.05 5.13
C ILE A 113 -8.72 -8.79 3.88
N HIS A 114 -9.52 -8.13 3.04
CA HIS A 114 -9.79 -8.54 1.68
C HIS A 114 -9.11 -7.56 0.72
N SER A 115 -8.09 -8.04 0.03
CA SER A 115 -7.36 -7.32 -1.02
C SER A 115 -7.87 -7.74 -2.40
N GLU A 116 -8.12 -6.77 -3.27
CA GLU A 116 -8.38 -6.97 -4.69
C GLU A 116 -7.38 -6.14 -5.50
N TYR A 117 -6.62 -6.82 -6.37
CA TYR A 117 -5.82 -6.22 -7.43
C TYR A 117 -6.51 -6.45 -8.77
N LYS A 118 -6.52 -5.43 -9.61
CA LYS A 118 -7.00 -5.50 -10.98
C LYS A 118 -6.07 -4.70 -11.88
N GLU A 119 -5.63 -5.31 -12.96
CA GLU A 119 -4.84 -4.69 -14.03
C GLU A 119 -5.64 -4.78 -15.33
N GLU A 120 -5.75 -3.64 -16.00
CA GLU A 120 -6.26 -3.45 -17.35
C GLU A 120 -5.18 -2.67 -18.15
N THR A 121 -5.32 -2.55 -19.47
CA THR A 121 -4.30 -1.96 -20.35
C THR A 121 -3.74 -0.60 -19.92
N ASP A 122 -4.60 0.31 -19.44
CA ASP A 122 -4.21 1.68 -19.09
C ASP A 122 -4.49 2.02 -17.60
N GLU A 123 -4.86 1.00 -16.82
CA GLU A 123 -5.42 1.21 -15.50
C GLU A 123 -5.07 0.07 -14.54
N THR A 124 -4.56 0.43 -13.37
CA THR A 124 -4.36 -0.51 -12.27
C THR A 124 -5.20 -0.07 -11.08
N LYS A 125 -5.91 -1.01 -10.46
CA LYS A 125 -6.74 -0.77 -9.28
C LYS A 125 -6.36 -1.71 -8.17
N TYR A 126 -6.19 -1.15 -6.98
CA TYR A 126 -6.08 -1.87 -5.73
C TYR A 126 -7.27 -1.51 -4.85
N ARG A 127 -7.79 -2.48 -4.11
CA ARG A 127 -8.81 -2.25 -3.09
C ARG A 127 -8.53 -3.09 -1.87
N PHE A 128 -8.52 -2.47 -0.71
CA PHE A 128 -8.29 -3.12 0.58
C PHE A 128 -9.50 -2.87 1.46
N ARG A 129 -10.11 -3.95 1.95
CA ARG A 129 -11.23 -3.88 2.89
C ARG A 129 -10.84 -4.55 4.20
N VAL A 130 -10.95 -3.82 5.30
CA VAL A 130 -10.70 -4.36 6.64
C VAL A 130 -12.03 -4.75 7.26
N TYR A 131 -12.12 -5.99 7.73
CA TYR A 131 -13.30 -6.51 8.40
C TYR A 131 -12.99 -6.86 9.84
N GLU A 132 -13.92 -6.51 10.73
CA GLU A 132 -13.94 -6.97 12.13
C GLU A 132 -15.34 -7.53 12.46
N ASN A 133 -15.39 -8.77 12.97
CA ASN A 133 -16.65 -9.46 13.28
C ASN A 133 -17.66 -9.46 12.11
N LYS A 134 -17.15 -9.60 10.87
CA LYS A 134 -17.90 -9.53 9.59
C LYS A 134 -18.45 -8.13 9.23
N ASN A 135 -18.16 -7.10 10.03
CA ASN A 135 -18.49 -5.72 9.70
C ASN A 135 -17.33 -5.09 8.94
N LEU A 136 -17.64 -4.35 7.88
CA LEU A 136 -16.66 -3.54 7.17
C LEU A 136 -16.27 -2.35 8.06
N ILE A 137 -14.99 -2.27 8.41
CA ILE A 137 -14.43 -1.18 9.22
C ILE A 137 -13.84 -0.09 8.33
N SER A 138 -13.20 -0.50 7.25
CA SER A 138 -12.53 0.40 6.31
C SER A 138 -12.61 -0.17 4.90
N ASP A 139 -12.79 0.70 3.91
CA ASP A 139 -12.67 0.41 2.49
C ASP A 139 -11.75 1.43 1.83
N SER A 140 -10.64 0.95 1.29
CA SER A 140 -9.60 1.77 0.66
C SER A 140 -9.47 1.35 -0.78
N SER A 141 -9.44 2.28 -1.71
CA SER A 141 -9.19 2.01 -3.12
C SER A 141 -8.10 2.93 -3.65
N LEU A 142 -7.13 2.34 -4.32
CA LEU A 142 -6.13 3.05 -5.09
C LEU A 142 -6.32 2.76 -6.56
N LYS A 143 -6.19 3.80 -7.36
CA LYS A 143 -6.33 3.74 -8.80
C LYS A 143 -5.18 4.46 -9.46
N PHE A 144 -4.58 3.80 -10.44
CA PHE A 144 -3.52 4.29 -11.29
C PHE A 144 -4.07 4.39 -12.70
N GLU A 145 -3.82 5.53 -13.32
CA GLU A 145 -4.09 5.77 -14.73
C GLU A 145 -2.90 6.49 -15.33
N GLU A 146 -2.43 6.02 -16.48
CA GLU A 146 -1.51 6.78 -17.30
C GLU A 146 -2.33 7.69 -18.24
N ASP A 147 -2.09 9.00 -18.18
CA ASP A 147 -2.75 9.96 -19.08
C ASP A 147 -1.73 10.98 -19.59
N ASP A 148 -1.51 11.01 -20.90
CA ASP A 148 -0.53 11.88 -21.58
C ASP A 148 0.90 11.72 -21.03
N GLY A 149 1.31 10.46 -20.75
CA GLY A 149 2.61 10.12 -20.18
C GLY A 149 2.79 10.55 -18.72
N LYS A 150 1.71 10.95 -18.04
CA LYS A 150 1.71 11.28 -16.61
C LYS A 150 0.95 10.24 -15.83
N LEU A 151 1.60 9.69 -14.81
CA LEU A 151 0.97 8.80 -13.86
C LEU A 151 0.08 9.61 -12.91
N LYS A 152 -1.22 9.29 -12.89
CA LYS A 152 -2.18 9.83 -11.94
C LYS A 152 -2.55 8.76 -10.94
N LEU A 153 -2.37 9.07 -9.65
CA LEU A 153 -2.80 8.20 -8.57
C LEU A 153 -4.00 8.83 -7.87
N LYS A 154 -5.05 8.04 -7.70
CA LYS A 154 -6.21 8.41 -6.90
C LYS A 154 -6.40 7.41 -5.76
N LEU A 155 -6.28 7.91 -4.54
CA LEU A 155 -6.59 7.19 -3.31
C LEU A 155 -7.97 7.65 -2.81
N VAL A 156 -8.82 6.69 -2.49
CA VAL A 156 -10.12 6.90 -1.84
C VAL A 156 -10.16 6.01 -0.61
N PHE A 157 -10.54 6.58 0.52
CA PHE A 157 -10.70 5.87 1.78
C PHE A 157 -12.09 6.19 2.34
N GLU A 158 -12.80 5.15 2.77
CA GLU A 158 -14.12 5.23 3.39
C GLU A 158 -14.07 4.58 4.77
N GLU A 159 -14.43 5.36 5.80
CA GLU A 159 -14.54 4.91 7.19
C GLU A 159 -15.94 5.24 7.71
N GLY A 160 -16.79 4.23 7.82
CA GLY A 160 -18.21 4.43 8.10
C GLY A 160 -18.91 5.27 7.03
N ASP A 161 -19.36 6.47 7.40
CA ASP A 161 -20.02 7.42 6.48
C ASP A 161 -19.09 8.54 5.98
N ASP A 162 -17.81 8.51 6.40
CA ASP A 162 -16.82 9.52 6.05
C ASP A 162 -16.03 9.08 4.81
N THR A 163 -15.73 10.03 3.93
CA THR A 163 -14.98 9.77 2.69
C THR A 163 -13.81 10.72 2.56
N TYR A 164 -12.65 10.17 2.25
CA TYR A 164 -11.40 10.87 2.04
C TYR A 164 -10.92 10.54 0.63
N THR A 165 -10.61 11.56 -0.15
CA THR A 165 -10.14 11.41 -1.53
C THR A 165 -8.86 12.22 -1.69
N TYR A 166 -7.83 11.58 -2.22
CA TYR A 166 -6.53 12.17 -2.50
C TYR A 166 -6.19 11.91 -3.96
N ASN A 167 -5.96 12.97 -4.73
CA ASN A 167 -5.47 12.88 -6.10
C ASN A 167 -4.00 13.29 -6.05
N VAL A 168 -3.12 12.33 -6.25
CA VAL A 168 -1.69 12.51 -6.20
C VAL A 168 -1.20 12.80 -7.61
N MET A 169 -0.50 13.91 -7.74
CA MET A 169 0.21 14.30 -8.95
C MET A 169 1.69 14.11 -8.71
N LEU A 170 2.32 13.40 -9.64
CA LEU A 170 3.74 13.09 -9.60
C LEU A 170 4.51 14.09 -10.47
N ASP A 171 5.65 14.56 -9.95
CA ASP A 171 6.61 15.36 -10.69
C ASP A 171 7.82 14.50 -11.06
N ASP A 172 7.89 14.07 -12.32
CA ASP A 172 9.00 13.25 -12.83
C ASP A 172 10.37 13.92 -12.72
N GLN A 173 10.42 15.25 -12.51
CA GLN A 173 11.67 15.99 -12.32
C GLN A 173 12.09 16.06 -10.84
N ASN A 174 11.19 15.75 -9.91
CA ASN A 174 11.46 15.77 -8.48
C ASN A 174 10.73 14.63 -7.74
N PRO A 175 11.29 13.41 -7.74
CA PRO A 175 10.65 12.24 -7.11
C PRO A 175 10.57 12.33 -5.58
N LEU A 176 11.23 13.32 -4.95
CA LEU A 176 11.15 13.55 -3.50
C LEU A 176 10.01 14.51 -3.11
N LEU A 177 9.26 15.04 -4.10
CA LEU A 177 8.15 15.96 -3.90
C LEU A 177 6.84 15.33 -4.38
N ILE A 178 5.90 15.17 -3.46
CA ILE A 178 4.57 14.64 -3.75
C ILE A 178 3.54 15.75 -3.58
N LEU A 179 2.76 16.02 -4.64
CA LEU A 179 1.68 17.01 -4.63
C LEU A 179 0.34 16.31 -4.61
N ILE A 180 -0.53 16.70 -3.68
CA ILE A 180 -1.78 15.97 -3.43
C ILE A 180 -2.95 16.92 -3.29
N GLU A 181 -3.96 16.77 -4.13
CA GLU A 181 -5.26 17.44 -3.92
C GLU A 181 -6.14 16.56 -3.03
N TYR A 182 -6.55 17.07 -1.87
CA TYR A 182 -7.45 16.35 -0.95
C TYR A 182 -8.89 16.88 -0.99
N LYS A 183 -9.85 15.98 -0.82
CA LYS A 183 -11.27 16.26 -0.60
C LYS A 183 -11.79 15.32 0.49
N ILE A 184 -12.29 15.90 1.58
CA ILE A 184 -12.78 15.18 2.75
C ILE A 184 -14.24 15.55 2.99
N ARG A 185 -15.06 14.52 3.14
CA ARG A 185 -16.49 14.61 3.44
C ARG A 185 -16.73 13.87 4.74
N LEU A 186 -17.10 14.59 5.79
CA LEU A 186 -17.41 14.01 7.10
C LEU A 186 -18.90 14.18 7.37
N LYS A 187 -19.53 13.14 7.90
CA LYS A 187 -20.96 13.16 8.18
C LYS A 187 -21.31 14.23 9.22
N GLY A 188 -22.20 15.15 8.84
CA GLY A 188 -22.66 16.22 9.72
C GLY A 188 -21.70 17.40 9.86
N GLU A 189 -20.58 17.41 9.14
CA GLU A 189 -19.66 18.54 9.09
C GLU A 189 -19.61 19.21 7.71
N ARG A 190 -18.90 20.34 7.65
CA ARG A 190 -18.58 21.01 6.39
C ARG A 190 -17.45 20.25 5.68
N ASN A 191 -17.62 20.02 4.38
CA ASN A 191 -16.58 19.48 3.51
C ASN A 191 -15.28 20.30 3.61
N ARG A 192 -14.16 19.60 3.51
CA ARG A 192 -12.82 20.19 3.52
C ARG A 192 -12.10 19.81 2.25
N ASP A 193 -11.48 20.77 1.60
CA ASP A 193 -10.67 20.56 0.40
C ASP A 193 -9.46 21.49 0.41
N GLY A 194 -8.42 21.12 -0.32
CA GLY A 194 -7.13 21.83 -0.35
C GLY A 194 -6.05 20.97 -0.99
N GLU A 195 -4.80 21.36 -0.74
CA GLU A 195 -3.61 20.69 -1.26
C GLU A 195 -2.71 20.24 -0.10
N LEU A 196 -1.93 19.19 -0.32
CA LEU A 196 -0.81 18.79 0.52
C LEU A 196 0.46 18.78 -0.33
N THR A 197 1.55 19.18 0.29
CA THR A 197 2.90 18.97 -0.21
C THR A 197 3.62 18.05 0.75
N ILE A 198 4.22 16.99 0.23
CA ILE A 198 5.03 16.04 1.01
C ILE A 198 6.43 16.03 0.42
N GLU A 199 7.40 16.34 1.26
CA GLU A 199 8.82 16.29 0.92
C GLU A 199 9.49 15.16 1.69
N VAL A 200 10.28 14.35 1.00
CA VAL A 200 11.15 13.35 1.64
C VAL A 200 12.48 14.01 1.94
N VAL A 201 12.80 14.14 3.23
CA VAL A 201 14.03 14.81 3.70
C VAL A 201 14.93 13.78 4.37
N THR A 202 16.24 13.86 4.07
CA THR A 202 17.27 13.06 4.72
C THR A 202 18.14 13.97 5.59
N ASP A 203 18.32 13.61 6.85
CA ASP A 203 19.29 14.26 7.72
C ASP A 203 20.71 13.84 7.31
N GLU A 204 21.57 14.80 6.96
CA GLU A 204 22.92 14.53 6.47
C GLU A 204 23.86 13.95 7.54
N GLU A 205 23.56 14.14 8.84
CA GLU A 205 24.41 13.71 9.94
C GLU A 205 24.04 12.30 10.43
N SER A 206 22.75 12.02 10.56
CA SER A 206 22.23 10.72 11.03
C SER A 206 21.91 9.74 9.90
N GLY A 207 21.63 10.23 8.70
CA GLY A 207 21.09 9.45 7.59
C GLY A 207 19.62 9.06 7.78
N GLU A 208 18.95 9.57 8.83
CA GLU A 208 17.52 9.32 9.06
C GLU A 208 16.67 10.07 8.04
N THR A 209 15.53 9.48 7.68
CA THR A 209 14.63 10.02 6.66
C THR A 209 13.26 10.29 7.24
N GLU A 210 12.66 11.41 6.85
CA GLU A 210 11.35 11.85 7.32
C GLU A 210 10.49 12.41 6.19
N TYR A 211 9.18 12.30 6.37
CA TYR A 211 8.18 13.02 5.60
C TYR A 211 7.95 14.39 6.23
N VAL A 212 8.15 15.45 5.45
CA VAL A 212 7.75 16.81 5.79
C VAL A 212 6.46 17.14 5.05
N ILE A 213 5.35 17.17 5.78
CA ILE A 213 4.00 17.31 5.24
C ILE A 213 3.48 18.72 5.52
N THR A 214 3.17 19.48 4.48
CA THR A 214 2.55 20.81 4.58
C THR A 214 1.12 20.77 4.03
N VAL A 215 0.16 21.20 4.84
CA VAL A 215 -1.26 21.28 4.46
C VAL A 215 -1.58 22.69 3.97
N HIS A 216 -2.25 22.80 2.84
CA HIS A 216 -2.73 24.04 2.24
C HIS A 216 -4.26 24.01 2.12
N PRO A 217 -5.01 24.36 3.18
CA PRO A 217 -6.47 24.38 3.12
C PRO A 217 -7.00 25.41 2.14
N LYS A 218 -8.02 25.05 1.37
CA LYS A 218 -8.63 25.97 0.42
C LYS A 218 -9.26 27.16 1.14
N GLY A 219 -8.80 28.37 0.76
CA GLY A 219 -9.24 29.62 1.37
C GLY A 219 -8.66 29.87 2.77
N GLY A 220 -7.66 29.10 3.18
CA GLY A 220 -6.88 29.30 4.40
C GLY A 220 -5.42 29.63 4.10
N ASN A 221 -4.65 29.88 5.16
CA ASN A 221 -3.20 29.94 5.07
C ASN A 221 -2.62 28.52 5.18
N PRO A 222 -1.42 28.27 4.64
CA PRO A 222 -0.68 27.03 4.89
C PRO A 222 -0.57 26.75 6.39
N GLU A 223 -0.75 25.49 6.78
CA GLU A 223 -0.47 25.02 8.13
C GLU A 223 1.04 24.89 8.35
N ASN A 224 1.47 24.80 9.61
CA ASN A 224 2.88 24.52 9.89
C ASN A 224 3.25 23.12 9.39
N PRO A 225 4.48 22.93 8.88
CA PRO A 225 4.96 21.61 8.48
C PRO A 225 4.83 20.59 9.62
N HIS A 226 4.39 19.40 9.27
CA HIS A 226 4.36 18.24 10.15
C HIS A 226 5.49 17.28 9.74
N HIS A 227 6.16 16.72 10.73
CA HIS A 227 7.28 15.81 10.54
C HIS A 227 6.87 14.42 10.99
N GLU A 228 7.02 13.44 10.11
CA GLU A 228 6.73 12.04 10.37
C GLU A 228 7.90 11.16 9.95
N ASN A 229 8.33 10.27 10.83
CA ASN A 229 9.44 9.37 10.53
C ASN A 229 9.04 8.37 9.43
N ARG A 230 9.91 8.18 8.43
CA ARG A 230 9.68 7.32 7.26
C ARG A 230 9.82 5.82 7.56
N GLY A 231 10.12 5.44 8.80
CA GLY A 231 10.02 4.04 9.27
C GLY A 231 11.15 3.10 8.85
N HIS A 232 11.99 3.49 7.89
CA HIS A 232 13.09 2.66 7.34
C HIS A 232 14.48 3.06 7.81
N GLY A 233 14.61 3.51 9.06
CA GLY A 233 15.91 3.62 9.70
C GLY A 233 16.49 2.22 9.94
N GLN A 234 17.40 1.77 9.08
CA GLN A 234 18.38 0.73 9.44
C GLN A 234 19.20 1.23 10.62
N GLY A 235 18.67 0.98 11.81
CA GLY A 235 19.20 1.45 13.07
C GLY A 235 18.60 0.62 14.18
N ARG A 236 18.93 -0.69 14.21
CA ARG A 236 18.83 -1.50 15.43
C ARG A 236 19.79 -0.91 16.47
N GLY A 237 19.37 0.18 17.09
CA GLY A 237 19.90 0.69 18.34
C GLY A 237 19.50 -0.30 19.43
N ASN A 238 20.44 -1.17 19.77
CA ASN A 238 20.40 -2.11 20.87
C ASN A 238 20.09 -1.37 22.19
N GLY A 239 18.81 -1.28 22.55
CA GLY A 239 18.33 -0.76 23.83
C GLY A 239 18.54 -1.80 24.93
N ASN A 240 19.79 -1.94 25.36
CA ASN A 240 20.18 -2.72 26.53
C ASN A 240 19.30 -2.35 27.72
N GLY A 241 18.77 -3.36 28.40
CA GLY A 241 18.07 -3.20 29.65
C GLY A 241 18.96 -2.51 30.69
N GLN A 242 18.38 -1.57 31.42
CA GLN A 242 18.73 -1.35 32.81
C GLN A 242 17.43 -1.23 33.60
N GLY A 243 17.12 -2.30 34.32
CA GLY A 243 16.42 -2.14 35.58
C GLY A 243 17.29 -1.31 36.52
N ASN A 244 16.65 -0.49 37.34
CA ASN A 244 17.17 -0.18 38.65
C ASN A 244 16.01 0.02 39.61
N ASN A 245 16.26 -0.51 40.81
CA ASN A 245 15.44 -0.51 42.03
C ASN A 245 14.77 0.83 42.37
#